data_AF-A0A380JVU2-F1
#
_entry.id   AF-A0A380JVU2-F1
#
_cell.length_a   1.000
_cell.length_b   1.000
_cell.length_c   1.000
_cell.angle_alpha   90.00
_cell.angle_beta   90.00
_cell.angle_gamma   90.00
#
_symmetry.space_group_name_H-M   'P 1'
#
loop_
_entity.id
_entity.type
_entity.pdbx_description
1 polymer ?
#
loop_
_entity_poly.entity_id
_entity_poly.type
_entity_poly.pdbx_seq_one_letter_code
_entity_poly.pdbx_strand_id
1 'polypeptide(L)'
;MIKKENIPNLLTLARIVMIPLFLLITSFSKTVGWHTFAAIIFAVASLTDYLDGYLARKWQVVTNFGKFADPLADKMLVMSAFIMLVGLELVPAWVSAVIICRELAVTGLRLLLVETGGKVLAAAMPGKIKTVAQMLSIIFLLCHWTVLGTVLLYIALLFTIYSGYDYFKGASFLFKDTFK
;
A
#
# COMPACT_ATOMS: atom_id res chain seq x y z
N MET A 1 1.91 3.04 -32.12
CA MET A 1 0.58 2.83 -31.49
C MET A 1 0.75 1.92 -30.29
N ILE A 2 0.46 2.42 -29.08
CA ILE A 2 0.46 1.59 -27.87
C ILE A 2 -0.78 0.68 -27.94
N LYS A 3 -0.59 -0.65 -27.91
CA LYS A 3 -1.72 -1.61 -27.86
C LYS A 3 -2.49 -1.39 -26.55
N LYS A 4 -3.82 -1.44 -26.61
CA LYS A 4 -4.70 -1.29 -25.42
C LYS A 4 -4.32 -2.25 -24.29
N GLU A 5 -3.79 -3.42 -24.66
CA GLU A 5 -3.32 -4.47 -23.77
C GLU A 5 -2.12 -4.07 -22.90
N ASN A 6 -1.32 -3.09 -23.31
CA ASN A 6 -0.12 -2.66 -22.59
C ASN A 6 -0.36 -1.46 -21.68
N ILE A 7 -1.56 -0.86 -21.70
CA ILE A 7 -1.89 0.32 -20.89
C ILE A 7 -1.76 0.02 -19.39
N PRO A 8 -2.27 -1.11 -18.84
CA PRO A 8 -2.11 -1.44 -17.43
C PRO A 8 -0.63 -1.55 -17.03
N ASN A 9 0.17 -2.28 -17.80
CA ASN A 9 1.60 -2.45 -17.51
C ASN A 9 2.38 -1.11 -17.58
N LEU A 10 1.98 -0.20 -18.48
CA LEU A 10 2.58 1.13 -18.58
C LEU A 10 2.25 2.00 -17.37
N LEU A 11 1.02 1.89 -16.84
CA LEU A 11 0.60 2.56 -15.60
C LEU A 11 1.40 2.04 -14.39
N THR A 12 1.59 0.72 -14.28
CA THR A 12 2.44 0.13 -13.23
C THR A 12 3.88 0.62 -13.32
N LEU A 13 4.46 0.64 -14.53
CA LEU A 13 5.83 1.13 -14.74
C LEU A 13 5.95 2.61 -14.40
N ALA A 14 4.97 3.42 -14.80
CA ALA A 14 4.90 4.83 -14.42
C ALA A 14 4.86 4.99 -12.90
N ARG A 15 4.06 4.19 -12.17
CA ARG A 15 4.03 4.20 -10.70
C ARG A 15 5.39 3.87 -10.09
N ILE A 16 6.05 2.84 -10.59
CA ILE A 16 7.39 2.45 -10.12
C ILE A 16 8.38 3.61 -10.27
N VAL A 17 8.29 4.40 -11.35
CA VAL A 17 9.11 5.60 -11.57
C VAL A 17 8.64 6.79 -10.70
N MET A 18 7.35 6.89 -10.39
CA MET A 18 6.82 7.95 -9.52
C MET A 18 7.25 7.79 -8.05
N ILE A 19 7.54 6.57 -7.57
CA ILE A 19 8.02 6.33 -6.21
C ILE A 19 9.35 7.06 -5.91
N PRO A 20 10.45 6.87 -6.66
CA PRO A 20 11.70 7.59 -6.41
C PRO A 20 11.52 9.10 -6.63
N LEU A 21 10.68 9.53 -7.58
CA LEU A 21 10.36 10.95 -7.75
C LEU A 21 9.69 11.54 -6.49
N PHE A 22 8.72 10.84 -5.92
CA PHE A 22 8.06 11.21 -4.68
C PHE A 22 9.07 11.31 -3.52
N LEU A 23 9.98 10.34 -3.39
CA LEU A 23 11.03 10.34 -2.38
C LEU A 23 11.98 11.53 -2.53
N LEU A 24 12.38 11.85 -3.76
CA LEU A 24 13.26 13.00 -4.02
C LEU A 24 12.57 14.31 -3.66
N ILE A 25 11.32 14.50 -4.06
CA ILE A 25 10.55 15.72 -3.80
C ILE A 25 10.32 15.93 -2.30
N THR A 26 9.99 14.86 -1.57
CA THR A 26 9.84 14.91 -0.11
C THR A 26 11.16 15.13 0.62
N SER A 27 12.30 14.80 0.00
CA SER A 27 13.64 15.01 0.58
C SER A 27 14.25 16.38 0.27
N PHE A 28 13.89 16.99 -0.87
CA PHE A 28 14.58 18.18 -1.38
C PHE A 28 14.26 19.45 -0.58
N SER A 29 13.05 19.57 -0.02
CA SER A 29 12.66 20.72 0.78
C SER A 29 11.54 20.40 1.77
N LYS A 30 11.68 20.95 2.98
CA LYS A 30 10.70 20.82 4.07
C LYS A 30 9.58 21.87 4.02
N THR A 31 9.51 22.68 2.96
CA THR A 31 8.47 23.71 2.84
C THR A 31 7.11 23.07 2.59
N VAL A 32 6.05 23.65 3.17
CA VAL A 32 4.66 23.22 3.00
C VAL A 32 4.28 23.01 1.53
N GLY A 33 4.69 23.92 0.62
CA GLY A 33 4.40 23.80 -0.81
C GLY A 33 4.97 22.53 -1.46
N TRP A 34 6.18 22.12 -1.07
CA TRP A 34 6.81 20.88 -1.58
C TRP A 34 6.12 19.63 -1.02
N HIS A 35 5.68 19.67 0.23
CA HIS A 35 4.89 18.56 0.81
C HIS A 35 3.52 18.43 0.15
N THR A 36 2.85 19.55 -0.15
CA THR A 36 1.59 19.52 -0.91
C THR A 36 1.79 18.99 -2.33
N PHE A 37 2.88 19.36 -2.99
CA PHE A 37 3.21 18.80 -4.31
C PHE A 37 3.49 17.29 -4.24
N ALA A 38 4.21 16.82 -3.22
CA ALA A 38 4.37 15.40 -2.95
C ALA A 38 3.04 14.69 -2.68
N ALA A 39 2.10 15.34 -1.98
CA ALA A 39 0.75 14.81 -1.75
C ALA A 39 0.00 14.60 -3.07
N ILE A 40 0.11 15.55 -4.01
CA ILE A 40 -0.50 15.44 -5.35
C ILE A 40 0.11 14.26 -6.11
N ILE A 41 1.44 14.12 -6.11
CA ILE A 41 2.12 13.00 -6.78
C ILE A 41 1.69 11.67 -6.18
N PHE A 42 1.66 11.57 -4.84
CA PHE A 42 1.20 10.39 -4.14
C PHE A 42 -0.27 10.06 -4.48
N ALA A 43 -1.15 11.05 -4.46
CA ALA A 43 -2.56 10.88 -4.80
C ALA A 43 -2.73 10.39 -6.24
N VAL A 44 -2.03 10.98 -7.21
CA VAL A 44 -2.04 10.53 -8.61
C VAL A 44 -1.50 9.10 -8.72
N ALA A 45 -0.37 8.79 -8.07
CA ALA A 45 0.21 7.45 -8.08
C ALA A 45 -0.76 6.39 -7.50
N SER A 46 -1.43 6.69 -6.39
CA SER A 46 -2.44 5.80 -5.79
C SER A 46 -3.69 5.66 -6.67
N LEU A 47 -4.13 6.72 -7.35
CA LEU A 47 -5.29 6.67 -8.23
C LEU A 47 -5.01 5.84 -9.49
N THR A 48 -3.78 5.93 -10.02
CA THR A 48 -3.38 5.08 -11.16
C THR A 48 -3.42 3.58 -10.83
N ASP A 49 -3.21 3.18 -9.57
CA ASP A 49 -3.31 1.77 -9.11
C ASP A 49 -4.74 1.28 -9.05
N TYR A 50 -5.65 2.18 -8.68
CA TYR A 50 -7.05 1.84 -8.75
C TYR A 50 -7.51 1.67 -10.21
N LEU A 51 -7.03 2.55 -11.09
CA LEU A 51 -7.40 2.58 -12.49
C LEU A 51 -6.82 1.42 -13.30
N ASP A 52 -5.54 1.07 -13.12
CA ASP A 52 -4.92 -0.06 -13.84
C ASP A 52 -5.59 -1.40 -13.48
N GLY A 53 -5.87 -1.64 -12.20
CA GLY A 53 -6.58 -2.82 -11.72
C GLY A 53 -8.04 -2.86 -12.18
N TYR A 54 -8.70 -1.70 -12.30
CA TYR A 54 -10.03 -1.63 -12.89
C TYR A 54 -10.02 -1.95 -14.38
N LEU A 55 -9.09 -1.36 -15.15
CA LEU A 55 -8.96 -1.55 -16.59
C LEU A 55 -8.52 -2.96 -16.95
N ALA A 56 -7.56 -3.54 -16.23
CA ALA A 56 -7.10 -4.92 -16.43
C ALA A 56 -8.24 -5.93 -16.24
N ARG A 57 -9.08 -5.75 -15.20
CA ARG A 57 -10.29 -6.57 -14.99
C ARG A 57 -11.34 -6.36 -16.07
N LYS A 58 -11.58 -5.11 -16.47
CA LYS A 58 -12.59 -4.76 -17.48
C LYS A 58 -12.22 -5.27 -18.87
N TRP A 59 -10.94 -5.26 -19.22
CA TRP A 59 -10.46 -5.67 -20.53
C TRP A 59 -9.99 -7.13 -20.59
N GLN A 60 -10.03 -7.86 -19.46
CA GLN A 60 -9.52 -9.24 -19.35
C GLN A 60 -8.05 -9.37 -19.79
N VAL A 61 -7.30 -8.27 -19.73
CA VAL A 61 -5.87 -8.24 -20.07
C VAL A 61 -5.09 -8.26 -18.77
N VAL A 62 -4.92 -9.46 -18.21
CA VAL A 62 -4.13 -9.65 -17.00
C VAL A 62 -2.84 -10.36 -17.38
N THR A 63 -1.72 -9.63 -17.37
CA THR A 63 -0.40 -10.18 -17.70
C THR A 63 0.27 -10.77 -16.46
N ASN A 64 1.15 -11.77 -16.64
CA ASN A 64 1.91 -12.35 -15.52
C ASN A 64 2.84 -11.30 -14.85
N PHE A 65 3.36 -10.37 -15.64
CA PHE A 65 4.16 -9.25 -15.12
C PHE A 65 3.32 -8.33 -14.23
N GLY A 66 2.16 -7.85 -14.69
CA GLY A 66 1.27 -6.99 -13.89
C GLY A 66 0.79 -7.65 -12.59
N LYS A 67 0.44 -8.94 -12.64
CA LYS A 67 0.05 -9.72 -11.44
C LYS A 67 1.09 -9.67 -10.31
N PHE A 68 2.37 -9.58 -10.66
CA PHE A 68 3.46 -9.50 -9.71
C PHE A 68 3.87 -8.05 -9.39
N ALA A 69 3.95 -7.20 -10.41
CA ALA A 69 4.42 -5.82 -10.30
C ALA A 69 3.41 -4.90 -9.59
N ASP A 70 2.10 -5.06 -9.82
CA ASP A 70 1.08 -4.18 -9.22
C ASP A 70 1.07 -4.29 -7.69
N PRO A 71 0.98 -5.50 -7.07
CA PRO A 71 0.99 -5.61 -5.61
C PRO A 71 2.32 -5.17 -4.99
N LEU A 72 3.44 -5.34 -5.71
CA LEU A 72 4.74 -4.89 -5.26
C LEU A 72 4.81 -3.35 -5.24
N ALA A 73 4.42 -2.71 -6.34
CA ALA A 73 4.44 -1.26 -6.47
C ALA A 73 3.48 -0.56 -5.50
N ASP A 74 2.29 -1.11 -5.27
CA ASP A 74 1.34 -0.63 -4.24
C ASP A 74 2.01 -0.55 -2.86
N LYS A 75 2.62 -1.66 -2.43
CA LYS A 75 3.25 -1.75 -1.12
C LYS A 75 4.45 -0.83 -1.01
N MET A 76 5.30 -0.78 -2.05
CA MET A 76 6.46 0.11 -2.06
C MET A 76 6.05 1.57 -1.92
N LEU A 77 5.02 2.02 -2.66
CA LEU A 77 4.55 3.40 -2.58
C LEU A 77 4.09 3.78 -1.16
N VAL A 78 3.25 2.95 -0.54
CA VAL A 78 2.72 3.21 0.81
C VAL A 78 3.82 3.15 1.88
N MET A 79 4.70 2.14 1.81
CA MET A 79 5.82 2.00 2.76
C MET A 79 6.80 3.17 2.65
N SER A 80 7.17 3.56 1.43
CA SER A 80 8.02 4.73 1.17
C SER A 80 7.41 6.01 1.72
N ALA A 81 6.10 6.23 1.54
CA ALA A 81 5.42 7.39 2.09
C ALA A 81 5.45 7.44 3.62
N PHE A 82 5.21 6.30 4.29
CA PHE A 82 5.30 6.23 5.75
C PHE A 82 6.72 6.49 6.27
N ILE A 83 7.75 5.98 5.58
CA ILE A 83 9.16 6.24 5.94
C ILE A 83 9.45 7.75 5.84
N MET A 84 9.02 8.41 4.76
CA MET A 84 9.22 9.85 4.61
C MET A 84 8.45 10.66 5.65
N LEU A 85 7.21 10.28 5.96
CA LEU A 85 6.41 10.95 7.00
C LEU A 85 7.02 10.84 8.40
N VAL A 86 7.71 9.73 8.71
CA VAL A 86 8.48 9.60 9.95
C VAL A 86 9.67 10.56 9.95
N GLY A 87 10.40 10.67 8.83
CA GLY A 87 11.51 11.63 8.69
C GLY A 87 11.07 13.11 8.74
N LEU A 88 9.80 13.39 8.44
CA LEU A 88 9.16 14.69 8.58
C LEU A 88 8.54 14.93 9.97
N GLU A 89 8.67 13.99 10.90
CA GLU A 89 8.09 14.03 12.26
C GLU A 89 6.56 14.12 12.29
N LEU A 90 5.89 13.79 11.18
CA LEU A 90 4.42 13.81 11.05
C LEU A 90 3.78 12.50 11.51
N VAL A 91 4.55 11.41 11.57
CA VAL A 91 4.09 10.09 11.98
C VAL A 91 5.05 9.53 13.03
N PRO A 92 4.55 9.02 14.17
CA PRO A 92 5.40 8.31 15.13
C PRO A 92 6.01 7.05 14.50
N ALA A 93 7.32 6.86 14.66
CA ALA A 93 8.06 5.74 14.07
C ALA A 93 7.45 4.37 14.42
N TRP A 94 6.95 4.20 15.65
CA TRP A 94 6.33 2.94 16.09
C TRP A 94 5.04 2.62 15.35
N VAL A 95 4.22 3.63 15.00
CA VAL A 95 2.98 3.42 14.23
C VAL A 95 3.30 2.97 12.82
N SER A 96 4.25 3.66 12.18
CA SER A 96 4.75 3.32 10.84
C SER A 96 5.33 1.90 10.82
N ALA A 97 6.17 1.54 11.80
CA ALA A 97 6.76 0.21 11.92
C ALA A 97 5.68 -0.89 12.04
N VAL A 98 4.67 -0.70 12.89
CA VAL A 98 3.57 -1.69 13.03
C VAL A 98 2.83 -1.88 11.71
N ILE A 99 2.53 -0.78 11.00
CA ILE A 99 1.86 -0.82 9.70
C ILE A 99 2.71 -1.59 8.68
N ILE A 100 3.98 -1.21 8.52
CA ILE A 100 4.89 -1.82 7.54
C ILE A 100 5.10 -3.31 7.83
N CYS A 101 5.46 -3.66 9.07
CA CYS A 101 5.71 -5.04 9.48
C CYS A 101 4.48 -5.92 9.23
N ARG A 102 3.30 -5.44 9.61
CA ARG A 102 2.06 -6.18 9.38
C ARG A 102 1.79 -6.34 7.88
N GLU A 103 2.00 -5.31 7.08
CA GLU A 103 1.71 -5.36 5.65
C GLU A 103 2.59 -6.40 4.93
N LEU A 104 3.87 -6.46 5.28
CA LEU A 104 4.80 -7.50 4.81
C LEU A 104 4.40 -8.88 5.33
N ALA A 105 4.06 -9.01 6.61
CA ALA A 105 3.70 -10.27 7.23
C ALA A 105 2.43 -10.90 6.60
N VAL A 106 1.37 -10.11 6.40
CA VAL A 106 0.14 -10.59 5.74
C VAL A 106 0.38 -10.92 4.27
N THR A 107 1.24 -10.16 3.59
CA THR A 107 1.61 -10.44 2.19
C THR A 107 2.36 -11.76 2.09
N GLY A 108 3.37 -11.98 2.93
CA GLY A 108 4.12 -13.24 3.01
C GLY A 108 3.23 -14.42 3.36
N LEU A 109 2.33 -14.26 4.33
CA LEU A 109 1.38 -15.30 4.73
C LEU A 109 0.46 -15.71 3.57
N ARG A 110 -0.01 -14.75 2.77
CA ARG A 110 -0.83 -15.04 1.59
C ARG A 110 -0.05 -15.80 0.52
N LEU A 111 1.22 -15.47 0.31
CA LEU A 111 2.08 -16.20 -0.63
C LEU A 111 2.25 -17.66 -0.18
N LEU A 112 2.55 -17.88 1.10
CA LEU A 112 2.65 -19.23 1.67
C LEU A 112 1.35 -20.03 1.51
N LEU A 113 0.20 -19.42 1.78
CA LEU A 113 -1.11 -20.09 1.61
C LEU A 113 -1.37 -20.54 0.17
N VAL A 114 -0.96 -19.74 -0.81
CA VAL A 114 -1.08 -20.08 -2.24
C VAL A 114 -0.17 -21.26 -2.59
N GLU A 115 1.05 -21.28 -2.07
CA GLU A 115 2.02 -22.35 -2.32
C GLU A 115 1.62 -23.69 -1.66
N THR A 116 1.07 -23.65 -0.44
CA THR A 116 0.68 -24.85 0.30
C THR A 116 -0.71 -25.38 -0.08
N GLY A 117 -1.35 -24.83 -1.12
CA GLY A 117 -2.69 -25.23 -1.56
C GLY A 117 -3.82 -24.90 -0.57
N GLY A 118 -3.56 -24.01 0.40
CA GLY A 118 -4.56 -23.54 1.34
C GLY A 118 -5.61 -22.65 0.67
N LYS A 119 -6.83 -22.60 1.21
CA LYS A 119 -7.84 -21.64 0.73
C LYS A 119 -7.32 -20.22 0.92
N VAL A 120 -7.21 -19.46 -0.18
CA VAL A 120 -6.88 -18.04 -0.13
C VAL A 120 -7.92 -17.34 0.73
N LEU A 121 -7.50 -16.82 1.89
CA LEU A 121 -8.35 -16.02 2.76
C LEU A 121 -8.70 -14.71 2.03
N ALA A 122 -9.91 -14.66 1.48
CA ALA A 122 -10.43 -13.50 0.79
C ALA A 122 -10.30 -12.25 1.66
N ALA A 123 -9.97 -11.12 1.04
CA ALA A 123 -9.83 -9.85 1.74
C ALA A 123 -11.15 -9.45 2.41
N ALA A 124 -11.17 -9.54 3.74
CA ALA A 124 -12.31 -9.09 4.54
C ALA A 124 -12.50 -7.56 4.39
N MET A 125 -13.75 -7.09 4.50
CA MET A 125 -14.13 -5.66 4.48
C MET A 125 -13.20 -4.72 5.30
N PRO A 126 -12.71 -5.12 6.50
CA PRO A 126 -11.71 -4.39 7.27
C PRO A 126 -10.45 -3.99 6.48
N GLY A 127 -10.01 -4.83 5.54
CA GLY A 127 -8.81 -4.57 4.72
C GLY A 127 -8.97 -3.40 3.76
N LYS A 128 -10.18 -3.16 3.24
CA LYS A 128 -10.49 -2.03 2.36
C LYS A 128 -10.56 -0.72 3.12
N ILE A 129 -11.16 -0.74 4.31
CA ILE A 129 -11.24 0.45 5.18
C ILE A 129 -9.84 0.89 5.58
N LYS A 130 -8.98 -0.08 5.95
CA LYS A 130 -7.57 0.17 6.24
C LYS A 130 -6.85 0.88 5.09
N THR A 131 -6.93 0.36 3.87
CA THR A 131 -6.18 0.94 2.74
C THR A 131 -6.66 2.35 2.41
N VAL A 132 -7.98 2.60 2.42
CA VAL A 132 -8.51 3.96 2.21
C VAL A 132 -8.05 4.90 3.32
N ALA A 133 -8.14 4.48 4.59
CA ALA A 133 -7.68 5.29 5.71
C ALA A 133 -6.18 5.59 5.65
N GLN A 134 -5.34 4.63 5.24
CA GLN A 134 -3.90 4.83 5.07
C GLN A 134 -3.58 5.84 3.97
N MET A 135 -4.19 5.69 2.79
CA MET A 135 -3.96 6.60 1.66
C MET A 135 -4.40 8.02 2.02
N LEU A 136 -5.58 8.18 2.62
CA LEU A 136 -6.07 9.49 3.05
C LEU A 136 -5.21 10.09 4.16
N SER A 137 -4.77 9.28 5.13
CA SER A 137 -3.87 9.73 6.19
C SER A 137 -2.58 10.31 5.61
N ILE A 138 -1.94 9.61 4.67
CA ILE A 138 -0.71 10.08 4.01
C ILE A 138 -0.95 11.42 3.31
N ILE A 139 -2.02 11.52 2.51
CA ILE A 139 -2.35 12.75 1.77
C ILE A 139 -2.58 13.92 2.73
N PHE A 140 -3.40 13.74 3.77
CA PHE A 140 -3.70 14.82 4.72
C PHE A 140 -2.50 15.23 5.56
N LEU A 141 -1.65 14.28 5.97
CA LEU A 141 -0.42 14.59 6.69
C LEU A 141 0.55 15.39 5.82
N LEU A 142 0.73 15.02 4.54
CA LEU A 142 1.55 15.79 3.60
C LEU A 142 0.97 17.19 3.32
N CYS A 143 -0.36 17.35 3.35
CA CYS A 143 -1.01 18.65 3.26
C CYS A 143 -1.01 19.45 4.59
N HIS A 144 -0.32 18.96 5.63
CA HIS A 144 -0.26 19.56 6.98
C HIS A 144 -1.63 19.65 7.68
N TRP A 145 -2.62 18.87 7.26
CA TRP A 145 -3.89 18.70 7.97
C TRP A 145 -3.70 17.66 9.08
N THR A 146 -2.83 17.99 10.04
CA THR A 146 -2.27 17.07 11.03
C THR A 146 -3.33 16.37 11.87
N VAL A 147 -4.36 17.09 12.34
CA VAL A 147 -5.44 16.51 13.15
C VAL A 147 -6.19 15.43 12.36
N LEU A 148 -6.67 15.76 11.16
CA LEU A 148 -7.43 14.82 10.33
C LEU A 148 -6.57 13.64 9.87
N GLY A 149 -5.34 13.93 9.43
CA GLY A 149 -4.37 12.92 9.01
C GLY A 149 -3.99 11.95 10.12
N THR A 150 -3.85 12.44 11.36
CA THR A 150 -3.54 11.62 12.54
C THR A 150 -4.74 10.77 12.97
N VAL A 151 -5.96 11.31 12.95
CA VAL A 151 -7.17 10.51 13.21
C VAL A 151 -7.26 9.34 12.22
N LEU A 152 -7.07 9.62 10.93
CA LEU A 152 -7.06 8.59 9.89
C LEU A 152 -5.90 7.60 10.05
N LEU A 153 -4.73 8.05 10.51
CA LEU A 153 -3.59 7.20 10.81
C LEU A 153 -3.93 6.15 11.88
N TYR A 154 -4.55 6.58 12.98
CA TYR A 154 -4.92 5.66 14.06
C TYR A 154 -6.08 4.76 13.67
N ILE A 155 -7.04 5.23 12.87
CA ILE A 155 -8.06 4.37 12.26
C ILE A 155 -7.39 3.30 11.41
N ALA A 156 -6.45 3.69 10.53
CA ALA A 156 -5.66 2.78 9.73
C ALA A 156 -4.88 1.77 10.59
N LEU A 157 -4.26 2.21 11.69
CA LEU A 157 -3.55 1.34 12.63
C LEU A 157 -4.48 0.31 13.28
N LEU A 158 -5.66 0.73 13.76
CA LEU A 158 -6.63 -0.16 14.38
C LEU A 158 -7.08 -1.26 13.42
N PHE A 159 -7.46 -0.89 12.19
CA PHE A 159 -7.81 -1.88 11.17
C PHE A 159 -6.60 -2.69 10.72
N THR A 160 -5.39 -2.12 10.76
CA THR A 160 -4.14 -2.83 10.51
C THR A 160 -3.99 -3.99 11.49
N ILE A 161 -4.07 -3.72 12.79
CA ILE A 161 -3.93 -4.74 13.84
C ILE A 161 -5.06 -5.76 13.76
N TYR A 162 -6.32 -5.30 13.66
CA TYR A 162 -7.49 -6.18 13.60
C TYR A 162 -7.40 -7.17 12.45
N SER A 163 -7.15 -6.67 11.24
CA SER A 163 -7.06 -7.56 10.08
C SER A 163 -5.79 -8.41 10.12
N GLY A 164 -4.70 -7.96 10.74
CA GLY A 164 -3.52 -8.79 10.98
C GLY A 164 -3.90 -10.03 11.79
N TYR A 165 -4.56 -9.83 12.94
CA TYR A 165 -5.03 -10.92 13.79
C TYR A 165 -5.94 -11.91 13.05
N ASP A 166 -6.90 -11.41 12.28
CA ASP A 166 -7.84 -12.23 11.51
C ASP A 166 -7.11 -13.13 10.49
N TYR A 167 -6.12 -12.58 9.79
CA TYR A 167 -5.28 -13.33 8.84
C TYR A 167 -4.47 -14.44 9.53
N PHE A 168 -3.78 -14.11 10.63
CA PHE A 168 -2.95 -15.08 11.34
C PHE A 168 -3.78 -16.18 12.01
N LYS A 169 -4.95 -15.84 12.55
CA LYS A 169 -5.89 -16.83 13.09
C LYS A 169 -6.38 -17.78 12.00
N GLY A 170 -6.78 -17.24 10.84
CA GLY A 170 -7.21 -18.02 9.69
C GLY A 170 -6.13 -18.95 9.14
N ALA A 171 -4.86 -18.53 9.20
CA ALA A 171 -3.72 -19.33 8.74
C ALA A 171 -3.03 -20.15 9.84
N SER A 172 -3.57 -20.18 11.06
CA SER A 172 -2.98 -20.91 12.20
C SER A 172 -2.76 -22.41 11.93
N PHE A 173 -3.52 -22.99 11.00
CA PHE A 173 -3.35 -24.38 10.57
C PHE A 173 -2.01 -24.63 9.89
N LEU A 174 -1.42 -23.62 9.24
CA LEU A 174 -0.19 -23.72 8.46
C LEU A 174 1.04 -23.93 9.35
N PHE A 175 0.98 -23.44 10.59
CA PHE A 175 2.08 -23.50 11.56
C PHE A 175 2.03 -24.74 12.46
N LYS A 176 1.01 -25.61 12.31
CA LYS A 176 0.82 -26.78 13.19
C LYS A 176 1.91 -27.85 13.03
N ASP A 177 2.51 -27.96 11.86
CA ASP A 177 3.56 -28.95 11.59
C ASP A 177 4.99 -28.38 11.68
N THR A 178 5.13 -27.07 11.92
CA THR A 178 6.45 -26.40 12.01
C THR A 178 7.16 -26.62 13.34
N PHE A 179 6.42 -26.92 14.41
CA PHE A 179 6.96 -27.10 15.78
C PHE A 179 6.94 -28.56 16.26
N LYS A 180 6.92 -29.52 15.34
CA LYS A 180 7.14 -30.94 15.64
C LYS A 180 8.61 -31.33 15.52
#